data_AF-A0A966QQ07-F1
#
_entry.id   AF-A0A966QQ07-F1
#
_cell.length_a   1.000
_cell.length_b   1.000
_cell.length_c   1.000
_cell.angle_alpha   90.00
_cell.angle_beta   90.00
_cell.angle_gamma   90.00
#
_symmetry.space_group_name_H-M   'P 1'
#
loop_
_entity.id
_entity.type
_entity.pdbx_description
1 polymer ?
#
loop_
_entity_poly.entity_id
_entity_poly.type
_entity_poly.pdbx_seq_one_letter_code
_entity_poly.pdbx_strand_id
1 'polypeptide(L)'
;MLTAIVVLMAVVHRYVVPDVVVELGLSGKPIGYNSIGSSSLVRGLLVLGVLGTPLAWSVISTLMGGGRPKNFQPMPTSVGLWLLALGTFPYLVVGHFPNLSDWITVFLPDTSDWNSRHQLLQGPGLALLIVGVTDSVRPELRMRALALVVLTCLSLSIGTNVSYYADSLKQRDFIAALQENKDRLVGVNVLEIKDRADDLNARGRVLRHYEWSGLATQALGRPITATDHVEVDSYAGCIGKSAGRVVTIEKVSGRLKAIVFRTRLVSISIDELIVCN
;
A
#
# COMPACT_ATOMS: atom_id res chain seq x y z
N MET A 1 -8.57 19.97 23.92
CA MET A 1 -9.67 18.99 24.07
C MET A 1 -9.69 17.98 22.92
N LEU A 2 -9.70 18.41 21.65
CA LEU A 2 -9.69 17.52 20.47
C LEU A 2 -8.48 16.57 20.43
N THR A 3 -7.29 17.06 20.74
CA THR A 3 -6.04 16.26 20.80
C THR A 3 -6.10 15.15 21.84
N ALA A 4 -6.69 15.42 23.01
CA ALA A 4 -6.87 14.41 24.05
C ALA A 4 -7.89 13.33 23.62
N ILE A 5 -8.95 13.72 22.91
CA ILE A 5 -9.95 12.79 22.35
C ILE A 5 -9.31 11.88 21.28
N VAL A 6 -8.47 12.43 20.40
CA VAL A 6 -7.78 11.64 19.36
C VAL A 6 -6.79 10.65 19.97
N VAL A 7 -5.99 11.07 20.95
CA VAL A 7 -5.04 10.18 21.66
C VAL A 7 -5.78 9.11 22.45
N LEU A 8 -6.83 9.48 23.19
CA LEU A 8 -7.66 8.53 23.93
C LEU A 8 -8.33 7.53 22.99
N MET A 9 -8.80 7.98 21.83
CA MET A 9 -9.39 7.12 20.81
C MET A 9 -8.37 6.12 20.23
N ALA A 10 -7.13 6.53 20.00
CA ALA A 10 -6.06 5.61 19.58
C ALA A 10 -5.77 4.53 20.64
N VAL A 11 -5.78 4.91 21.92
CA VAL A 11 -5.59 3.98 23.04
C VAL A 11 -6.78 3.02 23.17
N VAL A 12 -8.02 3.54 23.17
CA VAL A 12 -9.24 2.73 23.25
C VAL A 12 -9.33 1.76 22.07
N HIS A 13 -9.08 2.26 20.85
CA HIS A 13 -9.11 1.43 19.64
C HIS A 13 -8.08 0.30 19.66
N ARG A 14 -6.87 0.55 20.20
CA ARG A 14 -5.79 -0.44 20.22
C ARG A 14 -5.91 -1.44 21.36
N TYR A 15 -6.31 -0.99 22.55
CA TYR A 15 -6.20 -1.80 23.77
C TYR A 15 -7.55 -2.24 24.36
N VAL A 16 -8.66 -1.57 24.02
CA VAL A 16 -9.97 -1.87 24.62
C VAL A 16 -10.88 -2.58 23.62
N VAL A 17 -10.90 -2.15 22.36
CA VAL A 17 -11.77 -2.72 21.33
C VAL A 17 -11.49 -4.22 21.07
N PRO A 18 -10.24 -4.72 21.03
CA PRO A 18 -10.01 -6.16 20.86
C PRO A 18 -10.67 -7.01 21.95
N ASP A 19 -10.52 -6.61 23.21
CA ASP A 19 -11.03 -7.38 24.36
C ASP A 19 -12.57 -7.37 24.40
N VAL A 20 -13.18 -6.20 24.20
CA VAL A 20 -14.65 -6.06 24.13
C VAL A 20 -15.25 -6.87 22.98
N VAL A 21 -14.57 -6.92 21.83
CA VAL A 21 -15.01 -7.70 20.66
C VAL A 21 -14.98 -9.20 20.96
N VAL A 22 -13.97 -9.67 21.71
CA VAL A 22 -13.85 -11.08 22.11
C VAL A 22 -14.95 -11.43 23.11
N GLU A 23 -15.17 -10.60 24.13
CA GLU A 23 -16.22 -10.80 25.13
C GLU A 23 -17.63 -10.81 24.53
N LEU A 24 -17.89 -10.00 23.50
CA LEU A 24 -19.17 -9.95 22.79
C LEU A 24 -19.35 -11.08 21.77
N GLY A 25 -18.39 -12.00 21.63
CA GLY A 25 -18.45 -13.08 20.64
C GLY A 25 -18.35 -12.61 19.19
N LEU A 26 -17.87 -11.38 18.96
CA LEU A 26 -17.76 -10.75 17.64
C LEU A 26 -16.40 -11.02 16.97
N SER A 27 -15.56 -11.89 17.55
CA SER A 27 -14.20 -12.21 17.08
C SER A 27 -14.17 -13.23 15.91
N GLY A 28 -15.27 -13.41 15.18
CA GLY A 28 -15.31 -14.34 14.04
C GLY A 28 -14.25 -14.01 13.00
N LYS A 29 -13.44 -15.00 12.60
CA LYS A 29 -12.46 -14.81 11.51
C LYS A 29 -13.19 -14.42 10.22
N PRO A 30 -12.73 -13.38 9.50
CA PRO A 30 -13.30 -13.03 8.19
C PRO A 30 -13.18 -14.23 7.23
N ILE A 31 -14.26 -14.58 6.52
CA ILE A 31 -14.34 -15.75 5.62
C ILE A 31 -13.70 -15.47 4.24
N GLY A 32 -13.10 -14.30 4.03
CA GLY A 32 -12.38 -13.98 2.79
C GLY A 32 -11.67 -12.62 2.83
N TYR A 33 -10.84 -12.39 1.80
CA TYR A 33 -9.95 -11.21 1.69
C TYR A 33 -10.69 -9.87 1.79
N ASN A 34 -11.91 -9.77 1.23
CA ASN A 34 -12.76 -8.58 1.28
C ASN A 34 -14.01 -8.74 2.17
N SER A 35 -13.98 -9.68 3.12
CA SER A 35 -15.16 -9.97 3.95
C SER A 35 -15.27 -9.01 5.14
N ILE A 36 -16.50 -8.59 5.41
CA ILE A 36 -16.81 -7.69 6.53
C ILE A 36 -16.85 -8.51 7.81
N GLY A 37 -15.87 -8.31 8.70
CA GLY A 37 -15.87 -8.87 10.05
C GLY A 37 -16.71 -8.00 10.99
N SER A 38 -17.44 -8.61 11.92
CA SER A 38 -18.22 -7.86 12.92
C SER A 38 -17.32 -7.02 13.83
N SER A 39 -16.16 -7.54 14.24
CA SER A 39 -15.10 -6.81 14.94
C SER A 39 -14.61 -5.58 14.17
N SER A 40 -14.41 -5.74 12.87
CA SER A 40 -13.89 -4.75 11.94
C SER A 40 -14.94 -3.67 11.66
N LEU A 41 -16.21 -4.05 11.58
CA LEU A 41 -17.35 -3.14 11.46
C LEU A 41 -17.48 -2.22 12.68
N VAL A 42 -17.38 -2.78 13.90
CA VAL A 42 -17.45 -1.99 15.14
C VAL A 42 -16.32 -0.94 15.18
N ARG A 43 -15.09 -1.33 14.81
CA ARG A 43 -13.95 -0.41 14.69
C ARG A 43 -14.22 0.70 13.67
N GLY A 44 -14.68 0.33 12.49
CA GLY A 44 -15.06 1.28 11.44
C GLY A 44 -16.09 2.30 11.92
N LEU A 45 -17.16 1.83 12.57
CA LEU A 45 -18.22 2.69 13.11
C LEU A 45 -17.74 3.60 14.24
N LEU A 46 -16.86 3.12 15.12
CA LEU A 46 -16.24 3.93 16.17
C LEU A 46 -15.42 5.08 15.57
N VAL A 47 -14.57 4.79 14.58
CA VAL A 47 -13.77 5.81 13.89
C VAL A 47 -14.66 6.81 13.18
N LEU A 48 -15.67 6.32 12.46
CA LEU A 48 -16.65 7.17 11.76
C LEU A 48 -17.40 8.08 12.72
N GLY A 49 -17.90 7.52 13.82
CA GLY A 49 -18.62 8.27 14.86
C GLY A 49 -17.75 9.35 15.47
N VAL A 50 -16.57 9.00 16.01
CA VAL A 50 -15.70 9.94 16.72
C VAL A 50 -15.23 11.08 15.80
N LEU A 51 -14.67 10.76 14.63
CA LEU A 51 -14.14 11.76 13.71
C LEU A 51 -15.25 12.56 13.03
N GLY A 52 -16.46 12.01 12.95
CA GLY A 52 -17.63 12.68 12.40
C GLY A 52 -18.40 13.59 13.32
N THR A 53 -18.28 13.38 14.63
CA THR A 53 -19.00 14.17 15.62
C THR A 53 -18.89 15.68 15.43
N PRO A 54 -17.72 16.29 15.07
CA PRO A 54 -17.64 17.75 14.96
C PRO A 54 -18.45 18.30 13.79
N LEU A 55 -18.43 17.61 12.65
CA LEU A 55 -19.21 18.01 11.48
C LEU A 55 -20.70 17.74 11.69
N ALA A 56 -21.05 16.57 12.22
CA ALA A 56 -22.44 16.22 12.53
C ALA A 56 -23.06 17.22 13.52
N TRP A 57 -22.32 17.60 14.56
CA TRP A 57 -22.73 18.62 15.52
C TRP A 57 -22.96 19.97 14.85
N SER A 58 -22.01 20.43 14.03
CA SER A 58 -22.11 21.69 13.29
C SER A 58 -23.34 21.75 12.37
N VAL A 59 -23.65 20.63 11.70
CA VAL A 59 -24.85 20.52 10.86
C VAL A 59 -26.13 20.52 11.71
N ILE A 60 -26.18 19.69 12.75
CA ILE A 60 -27.35 19.54 13.63
C ILE A 60 -27.68 20.85 14.36
N SER A 61 -26.69 21.54 14.92
CA SER A 61 -26.87 22.83 15.60
C SER A 61 -27.45 23.88 14.67
N THR A 62 -27.08 23.81 13.39
CA THR A 62 -27.55 24.72 12.36
C THR A 62 -28.97 24.41 11.90
N LEU A 63 -29.35 23.13 11.87
CA LEU A 63 -30.71 22.69 11.53
C LEU A 63 -31.71 22.96 12.68
N MET A 64 -31.29 22.77 13.94
CA MET A 64 -32.15 22.98 15.11
C MET A 64 -32.29 24.46 15.51
N GLY A 65 -31.35 25.33 15.09
CA GLY A 65 -31.35 26.76 15.41
C GLY A 65 -32.41 27.61 14.70
N GLY A 66 -33.32 27.03 13.91
CA GLY A 66 -34.50 27.69 13.32
C GLY A 66 -34.23 28.75 12.24
N GLY A 67 -33.02 29.27 12.11
CA GLY A 67 -32.59 30.15 11.04
C GLY A 67 -31.85 29.38 9.98
N ARG A 68 -32.35 29.36 8.72
CA ARG A 68 -31.52 28.95 7.58
C ARG A 68 -30.23 29.78 7.63
N PRO A 69 -29.06 29.15 7.78
CA PRO A 69 -27.82 29.90 7.72
C PRO A 69 -27.67 30.40 6.29
N LYS A 70 -27.84 31.70 6.05
CA LYS A 70 -27.50 32.24 4.72
C LYS A 70 -26.01 31.99 4.38
N ASN A 71 -25.17 31.67 5.39
CA ASN A 71 -23.73 31.39 5.27
C ASN A 71 -23.28 30.24 6.22
N PHE A 72 -23.70 29.00 6.01
CA PHE A 72 -23.09 27.87 6.73
C PHE A 72 -21.67 27.64 6.22
N GLN A 73 -20.67 27.81 7.08
CA GLN A 73 -19.26 27.58 6.77
C GLN A 73 -18.68 26.58 7.79
N PRO A 74 -18.71 25.27 7.49
CA PRO A 74 -18.12 24.29 8.38
C PRO A 74 -16.61 24.50 8.43
N MET A 75 -16.02 24.41 9.63
CA MET A 75 -14.58 24.54 9.79
C MET A 75 -13.85 23.51 8.90
N PRO A 76 -12.82 23.91 8.13
CA PRO A 76 -12.06 22.98 7.28
C PRO A 76 -11.57 21.74 8.03
N THR A 77 -11.22 21.88 9.31
CA THR A 77 -10.85 20.77 10.19
C THR A 77 -11.97 19.73 10.35
N SER A 78 -13.22 20.17 10.52
CA SER A 78 -14.37 19.27 10.71
C SER A 78 -14.70 18.51 9.43
N VAL A 79 -14.62 19.18 8.28
CA VAL A 79 -14.78 18.54 6.97
C VAL A 79 -13.63 17.56 6.71
N GLY A 80 -12.40 17.95 7.05
CA GLY A 80 -11.21 17.10 6.90
C GLY A 80 -11.28 15.82 7.73
N LEU A 81 -11.69 15.90 9.00
CA LEU A 81 -11.90 14.71 9.85
C LEU A 81 -12.95 13.77 9.26
N TRP A 82 -14.05 14.32 8.73
CA TRP A 82 -15.11 13.51 8.13
C TRP A 82 -14.67 12.81 6.84
N LEU A 83 -13.94 13.51 5.96
CA LEU A 83 -13.38 12.90 4.75
C LEU A 83 -12.37 11.80 5.08
N LEU A 84 -11.52 12.01 6.10
CA LEU A 84 -10.65 10.94 6.60
C LEU A 84 -11.44 9.74 7.09
N ALA A 85 -12.50 9.98 7.86
CA ALA A 85 -13.34 8.93 8.42
C ALA A 85 -14.00 8.11 7.31
N LEU A 86 -14.62 8.77 6.33
CA LEU A 86 -15.23 8.12 5.17
C LEU A 86 -14.21 7.39 4.29
N GLY A 87 -13.04 7.99 4.09
CA GLY A 87 -11.96 7.38 3.31
C GLY A 87 -11.36 6.14 3.97
N THR A 88 -11.39 6.06 5.30
CA THR A 88 -10.79 4.95 6.06
C THR A 88 -11.81 3.89 6.47
N PHE A 89 -13.09 4.23 6.54
CA PHE A 89 -14.17 3.33 6.92
C PHE A 89 -14.16 1.99 6.14
N PRO A 90 -14.18 1.95 4.79
CA PRO A 90 -14.26 0.67 4.07
C PRO A 90 -13.07 -0.25 4.37
N TYR A 91 -11.90 0.34 4.62
CA TYR A 91 -10.68 -0.38 4.93
C TYR A 91 -10.63 -0.96 6.34
N LEU A 92 -11.21 -0.23 7.30
CA LEU A 92 -11.38 -0.71 8.67
C LEU A 92 -12.38 -1.86 8.71
N VAL A 93 -13.49 -1.73 7.99
CA VAL A 93 -14.60 -2.70 7.97
C VAL A 93 -14.17 -4.03 7.33
N VAL A 94 -13.32 -3.99 6.30
CA VAL A 94 -12.75 -5.17 5.64
C VAL A 94 -11.56 -5.76 6.41
N GLY A 95 -11.01 -5.03 7.40
CA GLY A 95 -9.92 -5.52 8.24
C GLY A 95 -8.52 -5.38 7.64
N HIS A 96 -8.35 -4.56 6.60
CA HIS A 96 -7.02 -4.22 6.06
C HIS A 96 -6.23 -3.27 6.95
N PHE A 97 -6.91 -2.50 7.81
CA PHE A 97 -6.29 -1.56 8.76
C PHE A 97 -6.78 -1.88 10.17
N PRO A 98 -6.37 -3.02 10.77
CA PRO A 98 -6.84 -3.42 12.08
C PRO A 98 -6.49 -2.38 13.16
N ASN A 99 -5.46 -1.56 12.96
CA ASN A 99 -5.02 -0.53 13.91
C ASN A 99 -4.87 0.87 13.28
N LEU A 100 -5.07 1.90 14.10
CA LEU A 100 -4.78 3.30 13.72
C LEU A 100 -3.30 3.55 13.44
N SER A 101 -2.39 2.76 14.03
CA SER A 101 -0.97 2.79 13.68
C SER A 101 -0.73 2.47 12.21
N ASP A 102 -1.61 1.66 11.61
CA ASP A 102 -1.47 1.25 10.21
C ASP A 102 -1.83 2.40 9.26
N TRP A 103 -2.36 3.52 9.77
CA TRP A 103 -2.58 4.72 8.95
C TRP A 103 -1.25 5.40 8.58
N ILE A 104 -0.21 5.20 9.39
CA ILE A 104 1.12 5.77 9.09
C ILE A 104 1.88 4.92 8.07
N THR A 105 1.52 3.64 7.88
CA THR A 105 2.25 2.73 6.98
C THR A 105 2.12 3.12 5.53
N VAL A 106 1.03 3.80 5.16
CA VAL A 106 0.85 4.40 3.82
C VAL A 106 1.94 5.45 3.52
N PHE A 107 2.38 6.16 4.55
CA PHE A 107 3.44 7.18 4.46
C PHE A 107 4.85 6.60 4.66
N LEU A 108 4.96 5.36 5.15
CA LEU A 108 6.24 4.70 5.31
C LEU A 108 6.70 4.10 3.95
N PRO A 109 7.98 4.28 3.59
CA PRO A 109 8.61 3.45 2.57
C PRO A 109 8.51 1.97 2.96
N ASP A 110 8.51 1.06 1.99
CA ASP A 110 8.68 -0.40 2.18
C ASP A 110 7.50 -1.16 2.82
N THR A 111 6.54 -0.47 3.42
CA THR A 111 5.41 -1.11 4.14
C THR A 111 4.03 -0.74 3.60
N SER A 112 3.95 0.24 2.72
CA SER A 112 2.69 0.60 2.05
C SER A 112 2.41 -0.35 0.90
N ASP A 113 1.66 -1.39 1.20
CA ASP A 113 1.15 -2.30 0.20
C ASP A 113 0.16 -1.59 -0.77
N TRP A 114 -0.02 -2.19 -1.95
CA TRP A 114 -0.92 -1.79 -3.04
C TRP A 114 -2.40 -1.69 -2.60
N ASN A 115 -2.73 -2.19 -1.41
CA ASN A 115 -4.04 -2.10 -0.79
C ASN A 115 -4.49 -0.67 -0.46
N SER A 116 -3.60 0.34 -0.43
CA SER A 116 -3.97 1.74 -0.11
C SER A 116 -4.50 2.56 -1.31
N ARG A 117 -4.47 2.03 -2.54
CA ARG A 117 -4.73 2.79 -3.79
C ARG A 117 -6.13 3.41 -3.92
N HIS A 118 -7.13 2.97 -3.14
CA HIS A 118 -8.49 3.53 -3.20
C HIS A 118 -8.79 4.50 -2.04
N GLN A 119 -7.79 4.97 -1.29
CA GLN A 119 -7.94 5.93 -0.18
C GLN A 119 -8.15 7.38 -0.67
N LEU A 120 -8.98 7.57 -1.69
CA LEU A 120 -9.14 8.84 -2.41
C LEU A 120 -9.57 10.02 -1.52
N LEU A 121 -10.30 9.76 -0.43
CA LEU A 121 -10.77 10.79 0.49
C LEU A 121 -9.78 11.12 1.61
N GLN A 122 -8.79 10.25 1.88
CA GLN A 122 -7.82 10.50 2.94
C GLN A 122 -6.86 11.64 2.59
N GLY A 123 -6.39 11.72 1.34
CA GLY A 123 -5.53 12.82 0.88
C GLY A 123 -6.17 14.20 1.05
N PRO A 124 -7.37 14.45 0.49
CA PRO A 124 -8.12 15.68 0.70
C PRO A 124 -8.48 15.93 2.17
N GLY A 125 -8.83 14.89 2.93
CA GLY A 125 -9.12 14.99 4.36
C GLY A 125 -7.94 15.52 5.16
N LEU A 126 -6.73 14.97 4.93
CA LEU A 126 -5.49 15.46 5.54
C LEU A 126 -5.15 16.88 5.11
N ALA A 127 -5.34 17.22 3.84
CA ALA A 127 -5.09 18.58 3.35
C ALA A 127 -5.94 19.62 4.08
N LEU A 128 -7.24 19.36 4.25
CA LEU A 128 -8.15 20.25 4.97
C LEU A 128 -7.81 20.38 6.46
N LEU A 129 -7.32 19.30 7.09
CA LEU A 129 -6.82 19.35 8.46
C LEU A 129 -5.58 20.21 8.59
N ILE A 130 -4.61 20.03 7.70
CA ILE A 130 -3.38 20.84 7.68
C ILE A 130 -3.75 22.31 7.50
N VAL A 131 -4.60 22.65 6.52
CA VAL A 131 -5.05 24.03 6.30
C VAL A 131 -5.74 24.58 7.54
N GLY A 132 -6.68 23.84 8.13
CA GLY A 132 -7.41 24.30 9.31
C GLY A 132 -6.54 24.46 10.56
N VAL A 133 -5.54 23.60 10.77
CA VAL A 133 -4.57 23.75 11.87
C VAL A 133 -3.63 24.94 11.63
N THR A 134 -3.16 25.12 10.39
CA THR A 134 -2.25 26.23 10.04
C THR A 134 -2.91 27.60 10.12
N ASP A 135 -4.25 27.67 10.10
CA ASP A 135 -5.00 28.93 10.26
C ASP A 135 -4.87 29.50 11.69
N SER A 136 -4.56 28.64 12.68
CA SER A 136 -4.29 29.04 14.06
C SER A 136 -2.84 29.49 14.30
N VAL A 137 -1.98 29.44 13.27
CA VAL A 137 -0.56 29.81 13.36
C VAL A 137 -0.36 31.26 12.93
N ARG A 138 0.60 31.95 13.55
CA ARG A 138 0.94 33.33 13.19
C ARG A 138 1.23 33.45 11.67
N PRO A 139 0.79 34.53 11.00
CA PRO A 139 0.90 34.67 9.54
C PRO A 139 2.31 34.45 8.99
N GLU A 140 3.32 34.96 9.70
CA GLU A 140 4.74 34.85 9.35
C GLU A 140 5.25 33.40 9.37
N LEU A 141 4.74 32.59 10.29
CA LEU A 141 5.09 31.17 10.44
C LEU A 141 4.24 30.27 9.52
N ARG A 142 3.01 30.68 9.21
CA ARG A 142 2.09 29.94 8.35
C ARG A 142 2.66 29.70 6.96
N MET A 143 3.19 30.73 6.31
CA MET A 143 3.77 30.59 4.97
C MET A 143 4.98 29.66 4.96
N ARG A 144 5.84 29.73 5.99
CA ARG A 144 7.00 28.83 6.14
C ARG A 144 6.55 27.38 6.37
N ALA A 145 5.55 27.17 7.23
CA ALA A 145 5.00 25.84 7.52
C ALA A 145 4.36 25.22 6.27
N LEU A 146 3.55 25.97 5.53
CA LEU A 146 2.93 25.49 4.28
C LEU A 146 3.98 25.18 3.22
N ALA A 147 5.00 26.04 3.06
CA ALA A 147 6.10 25.78 2.14
C ALA A 147 6.84 24.48 2.49
N LEU A 148 7.14 24.26 3.78
CA LEU A 148 7.79 23.03 4.24
C LEU A 148 6.93 21.79 3.96
N VAL A 149 5.61 21.85 4.20
CA VAL A 149 4.67 20.76 3.91
C VAL A 149 4.66 20.46 2.41
N VAL A 150 4.52 21.48 1.57
CA VAL A 150 4.48 21.31 0.11
C VAL A 150 5.80 20.73 -0.41
N LEU A 151 6.94 21.25 0.04
CA LEU A 151 8.26 20.73 -0.33
C LEU A 151 8.40 19.25 0.08
N THR A 152 7.99 18.90 1.30
CA THR A 152 8.03 17.51 1.78
C THR A 152 7.15 16.60 0.92
N CYS A 153 5.90 17.00 0.65
CA CYS A 153 4.99 16.25 -0.21
C CYS A 153 5.54 16.07 -1.63
N LEU A 154 6.13 17.12 -2.21
CA LEU A 154 6.75 17.05 -3.53
C LEU A 154 7.95 16.10 -3.54
N SER A 155 8.85 16.20 -2.55
CA SER A 155 10.00 15.30 -2.43
C SER A 155 9.57 13.84 -2.30
N LEU A 156 8.58 13.55 -1.45
CA LEU A 156 8.04 12.20 -1.28
C LEU A 156 7.36 11.69 -2.56
N SER A 157 6.59 12.54 -3.25
CA SER A 157 5.93 12.21 -4.51
C SER A 157 6.95 11.89 -5.61
N ILE A 158 7.97 12.73 -5.77
CA ILE A 158 9.05 12.51 -6.74
C ILE A 158 9.78 11.21 -6.41
N GLY A 159 10.19 11.00 -5.14
CA GLY A 159 10.87 9.78 -4.72
C GLY A 159 10.05 8.51 -5.01
N THR A 160 8.75 8.57 -4.73
CA THR A 160 7.81 7.47 -5.01
C THR A 160 7.69 7.18 -6.50
N ASN A 161 7.46 8.22 -7.32
CA ASN A 161 7.34 8.08 -8.78
C ASN A 161 8.64 7.56 -9.42
N VAL A 162 9.79 8.05 -8.96
CA VAL A 162 11.10 7.55 -9.40
C VAL A 162 11.28 6.07 -9.05
N SER A 163 10.74 5.62 -7.91
CA SER A 163 10.77 4.21 -7.53
C SER A 163 9.89 3.33 -8.41
N TYR A 164 8.66 3.75 -8.70
CA TYR A 164 7.79 3.03 -9.62
C TYR A 164 8.35 3.01 -11.05
N TYR A 165 8.99 4.09 -11.48
CA TYR A 165 9.63 4.12 -12.78
C TYR A 165 10.80 3.14 -12.86
N ALA A 166 11.69 3.09 -11.86
CA ALA A 166 12.79 2.12 -11.82
C ALA A 166 12.29 0.66 -11.85
N ASP A 167 11.24 0.35 -11.08
CA ASP A 167 10.57 -0.95 -11.06
C ASP A 167 9.97 -1.29 -12.45
N SER A 168 9.31 -0.34 -13.10
CA SER A 168 8.78 -0.55 -14.46
C SER A 168 9.89 -0.86 -15.48
N LEU A 169 11.06 -0.23 -15.34
CA LEU A 169 12.19 -0.48 -16.23
C LEU A 169 12.78 -1.88 -15.98
N LYS A 170 12.85 -2.32 -14.72
CA LYS A 170 13.21 -3.69 -14.36
C LYS A 170 12.25 -4.70 -14.99
N GLN A 171 10.94 -4.49 -14.87
CA GLN A 171 9.93 -5.37 -15.46
C GLN A 171 10.03 -5.43 -16.99
N ARG A 172 10.25 -4.28 -17.64
CA ARG A 172 10.51 -4.22 -19.09
C ARG A 172 11.73 -5.05 -19.48
N ASP A 173 12.84 -4.89 -18.76
CA ASP A 173 14.10 -5.57 -19.08
C ASP A 173 14.00 -7.08 -18.82
N PHE A 174 13.27 -7.48 -17.78
CA PHE A 174 12.94 -8.88 -17.51
C PHE A 174 12.11 -9.50 -18.65
N ILE A 175 11.05 -8.82 -19.09
CA ILE A 175 10.22 -9.27 -20.23
C ILE A 175 11.08 -9.41 -21.49
N ALA A 176 11.90 -8.41 -21.81
CA ALA A 176 12.78 -8.44 -22.97
C ALA A 176 13.79 -9.59 -22.88
N ALA A 177 14.39 -9.80 -21.72
CA ALA A 177 15.36 -10.88 -21.52
C ALA A 177 14.72 -12.28 -21.62
N LEU A 178 13.48 -12.47 -21.14
CA LEU A 178 12.72 -13.70 -21.35
C LEU A 178 12.37 -13.91 -22.83
N GLN A 179 12.03 -12.83 -23.55
CA GLN A 179 11.75 -12.89 -24.97
C GLN A 179 12.99 -13.30 -25.80
N GLU A 180 14.16 -12.77 -25.45
CA GLU A 180 15.45 -13.13 -26.05
C GLU A 180 15.82 -14.60 -25.81
N ASN A 181 15.33 -15.21 -24.72
CA ASN A 181 15.63 -16.58 -24.32
C ASN A 181 14.46 -17.56 -24.53
N LYS A 182 13.48 -17.24 -25.38
CA LYS A 182 12.28 -18.07 -25.63
C LYS A 182 12.61 -19.52 -25.95
N ASP A 183 13.66 -19.76 -26.74
CA ASP A 183 14.05 -21.10 -27.18
C ASP A 183 14.44 -22.02 -26.02
N ARG A 184 15.06 -21.45 -24.96
CA ARG A 184 15.45 -22.18 -23.73
C ARG A 184 14.27 -22.49 -22.82
N LEU A 185 13.12 -21.89 -23.11
CA LEU A 185 11.90 -21.94 -22.31
C LEU A 185 10.76 -22.67 -23.04
N VAL A 186 11.01 -23.29 -24.19
CA VAL A 186 10.01 -24.09 -24.91
C VAL A 186 9.61 -25.30 -24.06
N GLY A 187 8.30 -25.53 -23.91
CA GLY A 187 7.76 -26.65 -23.11
C GLY A 187 7.84 -26.48 -21.59
N VAL A 188 8.48 -25.41 -21.09
CA VAL A 188 8.57 -25.10 -19.65
C VAL A 188 7.30 -24.41 -19.18
N ASN A 189 6.60 -24.94 -18.18
CA ASN A 189 5.37 -24.32 -17.65
C ASN A 189 5.56 -23.67 -16.27
N VAL A 190 6.65 -24.01 -15.58
CA VAL A 190 6.98 -23.52 -14.24
C VAL A 190 8.31 -22.79 -14.26
N LEU A 191 8.31 -21.56 -13.76
CA LEU A 191 9.51 -20.75 -13.54
C LEU A 191 9.67 -20.47 -12.04
N GLU A 192 10.84 -20.78 -11.49
CA GLU A 192 11.23 -20.28 -10.18
C GLU A 192 12.00 -18.97 -10.38
N ILE A 193 11.56 -17.89 -9.73
CA ILE A 193 12.17 -16.57 -9.86
C ILE A 193 13.04 -16.28 -8.64
N LYS A 194 14.34 -16.12 -8.87
CA LYS A 194 15.29 -15.65 -7.85
C LYS A 194 15.62 -14.19 -8.09
N ASP A 195 14.96 -13.30 -7.37
CA ASP A 195 15.17 -11.86 -7.50
C ASP A 195 16.35 -11.40 -6.62
N ARG A 196 17.52 -11.16 -7.23
CA ARG A 196 18.69 -10.54 -6.55
C ARG A 196 18.78 -9.04 -6.78
N ALA A 197 17.76 -8.44 -7.37
CA ALA A 197 17.68 -7.01 -7.68
C ALA A 197 16.44 -6.40 -7.00
N ASP A 198 16.16 -6.82 -5.77
CA ASP A 198 15.03 -6.40 -4.96
C ASP A 198 15.08 -4.91 -4.58
N ASP A 199 16.29 -4.34 -4.49
CA ASP A 199 16.55 -2.91 -4.28
C ASP A 199 16.00 -2.00 -5.40
N LEU A 200 15.67 -2.57 -6.56
CA LEU A 200 15.02 -1.88 -7.67
C LEU A 200 13.48 -1.92 -7.60
N ASN A 201 12.91 -2.73 -6.72
CA ASN A 201 11.46 -2.84 -6.58
C ASN A 201 10.88 -1.54 -6.01
N ALA A 202 9.69 -1.17 -6.47
CA ALA A 202 9.08 0.08 -6.07
C ALA A 202 8.78 0.06 -4.57
N ARG A 203 9.32 1.05 -3.84
CA ARG A 203 9.13 1.18 -2.39
C ARG A 203 9.43 -0.13 -1.66
N GLY A 204 10.54 -0.81 -1.99
CA GLY A 204 10.98 -2.03 -1.30
C GLY A 204 10.01 -3.20 -1.34
N ARG A 205 9.02 -3.18 -2.24
CA ARG A 205 8.01 -4.24 -2.34
C ARG A 205 8.62 -5.55 -2.84
N VAL A 206 8.04 -6.67 -2.42
CA VAL A 206 8.30 -7.98 -3.04
C VAL A 206 7.24 -8.22 -4.11
N LEU A 207 7.66 -8.54 -5.33
CA LEU A 207 6.73 -8.91 -6.40
C LEU A 207 6.12 -10.27 -6.08
N ARG A 208 4.80 -10.38 -6.15
CA ARG A 208 4.08 -11.62 -5.81
C ARG A 208 4.11 -12.62 -6.96
N HIS A 209 3.95 -13.91 -6.66
CA HIS A 209 3.89 -14.99 -7.64
C HIS A 209 2.99 -14.70 -8.85
N TYR A 210 1.80 -14.11 -8.66
CA TYR A 210 0.88 -13.80 -9.76
C TYR A 210 1.36 -12.63 -10.64
N GLU A 211 2.15 -11.69 -10.08
CA GLU A 211 2.75 -10.59 -10.85
C GLU A 211 3.86 -11.14 -11.74
N TRP A 212 4.73 -12.00 -11.18
CA TRP A 212 5.75 -12.71 -11.95
C TRP A 212 5.13 -13.58 -13.05
N SER A 213 4.03 -14.28 -12.73
CA SER A 213 3.30 -15.12 -13.69
C SER A 213 2.72 -14.28 -14.82
N GLY A 214 2.18 -13.10 -14.50
CA GLY A 214 1.68 -12.14 -15.49
C GLY A 214 2.79 -11.62 -16.42
N LEU A 215 3.93 -11.23 -15.86
CA LEU A 215 5.09 -10.77 -16.63
C LEU A 215 5.65 -11.87 -17.56
N ALA A 216 5.81 -13.09 -17.04
CA ALA A 216 6.28 -14.23 -17.83
C ALA A 216 5.28 -14.62 -18.93
N THR A 217 3.98 -14.61 -18.62
CA THR A 217 2.91 -14.88 -19.59
C THR A 217 2.90 -13.83 -20.70
N GLN A 218 3.08 -12.55 -20.35
CA GLN A 218 3.21 -11.47 -21.33
C GLN A 218 4.45 -11.64 -22.22
N ALA A 219 5.58 -12.05 -21.66
CA ALA A 219 6.82 -12.26 -22.41
C ALA A 219 6.72 -13.44 -23.39
N LEU A 220 6.17 -14.56 -22.94
CA LEU A 220 6.16 -15.82 -23.68
C LEU A 220 4.89 -16.06 -24.51
N GLY A 221 3.82 -15.28 -24.29
CA GLY A 221 2.56 -15.39 -25.03
C GLY A 221 1.73 -16.62 -24.68
N ARG A 222 2.01 -17.28 -23.54
CA ARG A 222 1.34 -18.48 -23.05
C ARG A 222 1.29 -18.49 -21.53
N PRO A 223 0.32 -19.16 -20.89
CA PRO A 223 0.23 -19.17 -19.43
C PRO A 223 1.46 -19.84 -18.83
N ILE A 224 2.09 -19.14 -17.88
CA ILE A 224 3.26 -19.60 -17.13
C ILE A 224 2.99 -19.39 -15.65
N THR A 225 3.26 -20.42 -14.86
CA THR A 225 3.25 -20.32 -13.41
C THR A 225 4.64 -19.94 -12.95
N ALA A 226 4.79 -18.71 -12.46
CA ALA A 226 6.01 -18.24 -11.84
C ALA A 226 5.84 -18.20 -10.33
N THR A 227 6.83 -18.69 -9.59
CA THR A 227 6.86 -18.65 -8.14
C THR A 227 8.20 -18.12 -7.65
N ASP A 228 8.14 -17.30 -6.61
CA ASP A 228 9.29 -16.75 -5.87
C ASP A 228 9.77 -17.70 -4.75
N HIS A 229 9.00 -18.75 -4.48
CA HIS A 229 9.31 -19.81 -3.54
C HIS A 229 8.99 -21.16 -4.16
N VAL A 230 10.01 -21.92 -4.53
CA VAL A 230 9.89 -23.37 -4.49
C VAL A 230 10.80 -23.83 -3.36
N GLU A 231 10.22 -24.32 -2.27
CA GLU A 231 10.95 -25.22 -1.38
C GLU A 231 11.18 -26.53 -2.17
N VAL A 232 12.11 -26.50 -3.13
CA VAL A 232 12.72 -27.74 -3.62
C VAL A 232 13.98 -27.91 -2.80
N ASP A 233 13.94 -28.86 -1.88
CA ASP A 233 15.11 -29.36 -1.18
C ASP A 233 16.12 -29.89 -2.21
N SER A 234 17.02 -29.03 -2.66
CA SER A 234 18.11 -29.38 -3.57
C SER A 234 19.34 -29.73 -2.74
N TYR A 235 19.49 -31.01 -2.40
CA TYR A 235 20.71 -31.52 -1.78
C TYR A 235 21.81 -31.71 -2.83
N ALA A 236 23.06 -31.41 -2.44
CA ALA A 236 24.23 -31.67 -3.27
C ALA A 236 24.33 -33.16 -3.61
N GLY A 237 24.30 -33.51 -4.90
CA GLY A 237 24.34 -34.90 -5.39
C GLY A 237 23.03 -35.43 -5.98
N CYS A 238 21.99 -34.60 -6.10
CA CYS A 238 20.70 -35.01 -6.64
C CYS A 238 20.69 -35.19 -8.18
N ILE A 239 20.28 -36.36 -8.64
CA ILE A 239 20.00 -36.68 -10.05
C ILE A 239 18.47 -36.71 -10.23
N GLY A 240 17.86 -35.53 -10.24
CA GLY A 240 16.40 -35.35 -10.36
C GLY A 240 15.91 -35.15 -11.79
N LYS A 241 14.59 -35.17 -12.01
CA LYS A 241 13.98 -34.77 -13.29
C LYS A 241 13.84 -33.24 -13.33
N SER A 242 14.11 -32.64 -14.49
CA SER A 242 13.89 -31.20 -14.72
C SER A 242 12.40 -30.88 -14.62
N ALA A 243 11.96 -30.20 -13.55
CA ALA A 243 10.57 -29.80 -13.34
C ALA A 243 10.25 -28.40 -13.90
N GLY A 244 11.27 -27.63 -14.26
CA GLY A 244 11.11 -26.27 -14.76
C GLY A 244 12.43 -25.56 -15.04
N ARG A 245 12.43 -24.24 -14.89
CA ARG A 245 13.63 -23.40 -14.99
C ARG A 245 13.72 -22.44 -13.83
N VAL A 246 14.92 -22.21 -13.34
CA VAL A 246 15.23 -21.14 -12.39
C VAL A 246 15.68 -19.93 -13.20
N VAL A 247 15.04 -18.79 -12.97
CA VAL A 247 15.37 -17.51 -13.58
C VAL A 247 15.93 -16.62 -12.48
N THR A 248 17.24 -16.38 -12.51
CA THR A 248 17.88 -15.45 -11.56
C THR A 248 17.96 -14.07 -12.19
N ILE A 249 17.44 -13.06 -11.51
CA ILE A 249 17.47 -11.66 -11.94
C ILE A 249 18.63 -10.99 -11.24
N GLU A 250 19.58 -10.46 -12.01
CA GLU A 250 20.74 -9.76 -11.49
C GLU A 250 20.80 -8.31 -11.97
N LYS A 251 21.26 -7.43 -11.09
CA LYS A 251 21.40 -6.01 -11.37
C LYS A 251 22.68 -5.75 -12.17
N VAL A 252 22.54 -5.13 -13.34
CA VAL A 252 23.67 -4.79 -14.22
C VAL A 252 24.03 -3.31 -14.23
N SER A 253 23.15 -2.45 -13.69
CA SER A 253 23.35 -0.99 -13.71
C SER A 253 22.82 -0.34 -12.44
N GLY A 254 23.40 0.81 -12.09
CA GLY A 254 22.91 1.67 -11.02
C GLY A 254 21.58 2.34 -11.38
N ARG A 255 20.73 2.55 -10.37
CA ARG A 255 19.39 3.12 -10.50
C ARG A 255 19.40 4.49 -11.20
N LEU A 256 20.29 5.40 -10.78
CA LEU A 256 20.40 6.73 -11.38
C LEU A 256 20.80 6.67 -12.86
N LYS A 257 21.82 5.87 -13.19
CA LYS A 257 22.32 5.71 -14.56
C LYS A 257 21.21 5.19 -15.48
N ALA A 258 20.45 4.20 -15.02
CA ALA A 258 19.37 3.63 -15.80
C ALA A 258 18.18 4.56 -15.97
N ILE A 259 17.82 5.35 -14.96
CA ILE A 259 16.73 6.34 -15.09
C ILE A 259 17.10 7.42 -16.10
N VAL A 260 18.33 7.94 -16.05
CA VAL A 260 18.77 9.04 -16.91
C VAL A 260 19.03 8.58 -18.34
N PHE A 261 19.76 7.49 -18.51
CA PHE A 261 20.22 7.03 -19.83
C PHE A 261 19.36 5.90 -20.42
N ARG A 262 18.30 5.48 -19.72
CA ARG A 262 17.41 4.37 -20.11
C ARG A 262 18.14 3.07 -20.42
N THR A 263 19.30 2.86 -19.80
CA THR A 263 20.10 1.64 -19.97
C THR A 263 19.43 0.44 -19.30
N ARG A 264 19.87 -0.77 -19.67
CA ARG A 264 19.42 -2.02 -19.05
C ARG A 264 19.73 -1.99 -17.54
N LEU A 265 18.75 -2.31 -16.71
CA LEU A 265 18.81 -2.40 -15.26
C LEU A 265 19.12 -3.79 -14.76
N VAL A 266 18.52 -4.78 -15.42
CA VAL A 266 18.64 -6.18 -15.03
C VAL A 266 18.97 -7.08 -16.22
N SER A 267 19.67 -8.16 -15.93
CA SER A 267 19.82 -9.32 -16.81
C SER A 267 19.26 -10.56 -16.12
N ILE A 268 18.98 -11.60 -16.90
CA ILE A 268 18.55 -12.89 -16.36
C ILE A 268 19.60 -13.97 -16.66
N SER A 269 19.82 -14.86 -15.70
CA SER A 269 20.38 -16.19 -15.96
C SER A 269 19.25 -17.22 -15.90
N ILE A 270 19.35 -18.25 -16.74
CA ILE A 270 18.37 -19.34 -16.79
C ILE A 270 19.11 -20.64 -16.55
N ASP A 271 18.73 -21.32 -15.47
CA ASP A 271 19.29 -22.58 -15.03
C ASP A 271 18.19 -23.66 -14.95
N GLU A 272 18.56 -24.92 -14.91
CA GLU A 272 17.57 -26.01 -14.80
C GLU A 272 17.05 -26.14 -13.37
N LEU A 273 15.72 -26.25 -13.23
CA LEU A 273 15.12 -26.59 -11.94
C LEU A 273 15.10 -28.11 -11.80
N ILE A 274 16.03 -28.64 -11.02
CA ILE A 274 16.15 -30.07 -10.74
C ILE A 274 15.34 -30.36 -9.47
N VAL A 275 14.29 -31.19 -9.60
CA VAL A 275 13.51 -31.66 -8.46
C VAL A 275 13.95 -33.07 -8.08
N CYS A 276 14.36 -33.20 -6.83
CA CYS A 276 14.73 -34.45 -6.20
C CYS A 276 13.46 -35.14 -5.72
N ASN A 277 13.20 -36.35 -6.21
CA ASN A 277 12.19 -37.24 -5.64
C ASN A 277 12.76 -38.00 -4.46
#